data_AF-A0A418T7Z0-F1
#
_entry.id   AF-A0A418T7Z0-F1
#
_cell.length_a   1.000
_cell.length_b   1.000
_cell.length_c   1.000
_cell.angle_alpha   90.00
_cell.angle_beta   90.00
_cell.angle_gamma   90.00
#
_symmetry.space_group_name_H-M   'P 1'
#
loop_
_entity.id
_entity.type
_entity.pdbx_description
1 polymer ?
#
loop_
_entity_poly.entity_id
_entity_poly.type
_entity_poly.pdbx_seq_one_letter_code
_entity_poly.pdbx_strand_id
1 'polypeptide(L)'
;MVKKVALLVLALTVLVPVCGLAGYAIGHLIAIFLYSATLKPDTYELDRDLFAGVIGIMFIGGFLYVVSAIYAIYRFIRSVRKN
;
A
#
# COMPACT_ATOMS: atom_id res chain seq x y z
N MET A 1 -3.07 -5.58 -29.57
CA MET A 1 -2.86 -6.06 -28.18
C MET A 1 -1.75 -5.31 -27.45
N VAL A 2 -0.62 -5.00 -28.11
CA VAL A 2 0.53 -4.27 -27.53
C VAL A 2 0.14 -2.99 -26.76
N LYS A 3 -0.71 -2.13 -27.33
CA LYS A 3 -1.21 -0.91 -26.66
C LYS A 3 -1.89 -1.18 -25.31
N LYS A 4 -2.68 -2.27 -25.20
CA LYS A 4 -3.39 -2.60 -23.96
C LYS A 4 -2.44 -3.22 -22.90
N VAL A 5 -1.44 -3.99 -23.35
CA VAL A 5 -0.38 -4.52 -22.48
C VAL A 5 0.49 -3.38 -21.92
N ALA A 6 0.89 -2.44 -22.78
CA ALA A 6 1.66 -1.28 -22.37
C ALA A 6 0.92 -0.43 -21.33
N LEU A 7 -0.39 -0.21 -21.52
CA LEU A 7 -1.24 0.47 -20.54
C LEU A 7 -1.33 -0.28 -19.19
N LEU A 8 -1.42 -1.61 -19.21
CA LEU A 8 -1.45 -2.42 -17.98
C LEU A 8 -0.13 -2.29 -17.20
N VAL A 9 1.00 -2.40 -17.89
CA VAL A 9 2.33 -2.28 -17.27
C VAL A 9 2.56 -0.87 -16.74
N LEU A 10 2.15 0.15 -17.50
CA LEU A 10 2.25 1.55 -17.06
C LEU A 10 1.35 1.83 -15.85
N ALA A 11 0.13 1.29 -15.81
CA ALA A 11 -0.74 1.41 -14.66
C ALA A 11 -0.16 0.73 -13.41
N LEU A 12 0.37 -0.49 -13.55
CA LEU A 12 1.01 -1.21 -12.43
C LEU A 12 2.23 -0.46 -11.89
N THR A 13 3.11 0.01 -12.78
CA THR A 13 4.33 0.74 -12.38
C THR A 13 4.04 2.06 -11.69
N VAL A 14 2.99 2.79 -12.09
CA VAL A 14 2.55 4.03 -11.40
C VAL A 14 1.84 3.71 -10.08
N LEU A 15 1.14 2.59 -10.00
CA LEU A 15 0.39 2.22 -8.81
C LEU A 15 1.32 1.82 -7.64
N VAL A 16 2.52 1.27 -7.90
CA VAL A 16 3.53 0.97 -6.87
C VAL A 16 3.91 2.19 -6.01
N PRO A 17 4.43 3.29 -6.57
CA PRO A 17 4.82 4.46 -5.78
C PRO A 17 3.62 5.14 -5.12
N VAL A 18 2.45 5.12 -5.77
CA VAL A 18 1.22 5.67 -5.18
C VAL A 18 0.81 4.90 -3.93
N CYS A 19 0.80 3.57 -3.97
CA CYS A 19 0.50 2.75 -2.80
C CYS A 19 1.56 2.86 -1.70
N GLY A 20 2.85 2.95 -2.07
CA GLY A 20 3.93 3.17 -1.10
C GLY A 20 3.82 4.52 -0.39
N LEU A 21 3.66 5.61 -1.14
CA LEU A 21 3.54 6.97 -0.60
C LEU A 21 2.24 7.15 0.21
N ALA A 22 1.12 6.63 -0.29
CA ALA A 22 -0.15 6.68 0.43
C ALA A 22 -0.08 5.87 1.74
N GLY A 23 0.47 4.66 1.70
CA GLY A 23 0.65 3.82 2.90
C GLY A 23 1.56 4.49 3.94
N TYR A 24 2.67 5.09 3.49
CA TYR A 24 3.58 5.84 4.36
C TYR A 24 2.92 7.08 4.98
N ALA A 25 2.21 7.88 4.18
CA ALA A 25 1.52 9.09 4.65
C ALA A 25 0.40 8.76 5.65
N ILE A 26 -0.39 7.72 5.37
CA ILE A 26 -1.44 7.23 6.28
C ILE A 26 -0.83 6.70 7.59
N GLY A 27 0.29 5.96 7.49
CA GLY A 27 1.02 5.48 8.67
C GLY A 27 1.50 6.63 9.57
N HIS A 28 2.03 7.70 8.98
CA HIS A 28 2.44 8.90 9.71
C HIS A 28 1.28 9.66 10.32
N LEU A 29 0.18 9.85 9.58
CA LEU A 29 -1.01 10.52 10.10
C LEU A 29 -1.59 9.79 11.31
N ILE A 30 -1.65 8.45 11.25
CA ILE A 30 -2.14 7.63 12.35
C ILE A 30 -1.19 7.68 13.56
N ALA A 31 0.13 7.66 13.32
CA ALA A 31 1.12 7.81 14.37
C ALA A 31 0.93 9.11 15.17
N ILE A 32 0.63 10.23 14.51
CA ILE A 32 0.40 11.50 15.21
C ILE A 32 -0.73 11.39 16.25
N PHE A 33 -1.84 10.71 15.91
CA PHE A 33 -2.98 10.56 16.83
C PHE A 33 -2.76 9.54 17.96
N LEU A 34 -1.98 8.48 17.71
CA LEU A 34 -1.67 7.48 18.73
C LEU A 34 -0.62 7.97 19.74
N TYR A 35 0.34 8.80 19.29
CA TYR A 35 1.51 9.15 20.09
C TYR A 35 1.52 10.59 20.64
N SER A 36 0.58 11.45 20.25
CA SER A 36 0.49 12.81 20.80
C SER A 36 0.01 12.89 22.26
N ALA A 37 -0.39 11.77 22.88
CA ALA A 37 -1.08 11.77 24.19
C ALA A 37 -0.25 11.24 25.38
N THR A 38 0.93 10.64 25.18
CA THR A 38 1.65 9.93 26.27
C THR A 38 3.16 10.15 26.25
N LEU A 39 3.62 11.31 26.71
CA LEU A 39 5.01 11.50 27.16
C LEU A 39 5.21 10.76 28.50
N LYS A 40 5.60 9.48 28.46
CA LYS A 40 6.12 8.73 29.61
C LYS A 40 7.38 7.95 29.18
N PRO A 41 8.41 7.81 30.03
CA PRO A 41 9.78 7.52 29.59
C PRO A 41 10.07 6.04 29.30
N ASP A 42 9.04 5.22 29.04
CA ASP A 42 9.21 3.81 28.68
C ASP A 42 9.31 3.69 27.14
N THR A 43 10.48 4.05 26.61
CA THR A 43 10.74 4.22 25.17
C THR A 43 10.56 2.96 24.33
N TYR A 44 10.58 1.76 24.91
CA TYR A 44 10.57 0.50 24.14
C TYR A 44 9.18 0.05 23.67
N GLU A 45 8.14 0.20 24.50
CA GLU A 45 6.77 -0.16 24.08
C GLU A 45 6.24 0.83 23.05
N LEU A 46 6.59 2.11 23.21
CA LEU A 46 6.24 3.20 22.29
C LEU A 46 6.82 2.97 20.88
N ASP A 47 8.10 2.61 20.79
CA ASP A 47 8.76 2.32 19.50
C ASP A 47 8.17 1.08 18.81
N ARG A 48 7.75 0.08 19.59
CA ARG A 48 7.16 -1.16 19.05
C ARG A 48 5.77 -0.93 18.49
N ASP A 49 4.95 -0.15 19.18
CA ASP A 49 3.63 0.21 18.68
C ASP A 49 3.75 1.20 17.50
N LEU A 50 4.79 2.06 17.46
CA LEU A 50 5.06 2.97 16.35
C LEU A 50 5.45 2.18 15.10
N PHE A 51 6.28 1.16 15.26
CA PHE A 51 6.62 0.20 14.23
C PHE A 51 5.37 -0.53 13.74
N ALA A 52 4.52 -1.04 14.65
CA ALA A 52 3.29 -1.74 14.28
C ALA A 52 2.30 -0.83 13.52
N GLY A 53 2.17 0.43 13.94
CA GLY A 53 1.35 1.42 13.23
C GLY A 53 1.89 1.74 11.85
N VAL A 54 3.14 2.19 11.75
CA VAL A 54 3.70 2.66 10.47
C VAL A 54 3.96 1.52 9.49
N ILE A 55 4.59 0.42 9.95
CA ILE A 55 4.96 -0.70 9.08
C ILE A 55 3.80 -1.67 8.88
N GLY A 56 2.92 -1.85 9.87
CA GLY A 56 1.70 -2.62 9.70
C GLY A 56 0.76 -2.02 8.65
N ILE A 57 0.61 -0.70 8.64
CA ILE A 57 -0.18 0.01 7.61
C ILE A 57 0.47 -0.10 6.23
N MET A 58 1.80 0.01 6.13
CA MET A 58 2.51 -0.26 4.88
C MET A 58 2.28 -1.70 4.38
N PHE A 59 2.26 -2.69 5.28
CA PHE A 59 1.97 -4.09 4.95
C PHE A 59 0.54 -4.28 4.42
N ILE A 60 -0.45 -3.67 5.06
CA ILE A 60 -1.85 -3.72 4.61
C ILE A 60 -2.00 -3.03 3.24
N GLY A 61 -1.38 -1.87 3.06
CA GLY A 61 -1.36 -1.16 1.78
C GLY A 61 -0.70 -1.99 0.67
N GLY A 62 0.43 -2.64 0.97
CA GLY A 62 1.11 -3.56 0.06
C GLY A 62 0.26 -4.78 -0.31
N PHE A 63 -0.45 -5.36 0.66
CA PHE A 63 -1.37 -6.47 0.42
C PHE A 63 -2.53 -6.06 -0.51
N LEU A 64 -3.15 -4.90 -0.27
CA LEU A 64 -4.20 -4.36 -1.12
C LEU A 64 -3.70 -4.05 -2.54
N TYR A 65 -2.45 -3.58 -2.68
CA TYR A 65 -1.81 -3.43 -3.98
C TYR A 65 -1.68 -4.77 -4.71
N VAL A 66 -1.19 -5.82 -4.05
CA VAL A 66 -1.04 -7.15 -4.66
C VAL A 66 -2.39 -7.69 -5.11
N VAL A 67 -3.42 -7.60 -4.27
CA VAL A 67 -4.79 -8.06 -4.59
C VAL A 67 -5.36 -7.29 -5.79
N SER A 68 -5.22 -5.96 -5.81
CA SER A 68 -5.71 -5.13 -6.92
C SER A 68 -4.94 -5.38 -8.22
N ALA A 69 -3.62 -5.60 -8.16
CA ALA A 69 -2.80 -5.98 -9.30
C ALA A 69 -3.22 -7.34 -9.89
N ILE A 70 -3.43 -8.36 -9.05
CA ILE A 70 -3.92 -9.68 -9.48
C ILE A 70 -5.28 -9.57 -10.16
N TYR A 71 -6.20 -8.79 -9.58
CA TYR A 71 -7.52 -8.57 -10.15
C TYR A 71 -7.46 -7.87 -11.53
N ALA A 72 -6.60 -6.85 -11.66
CA ALA A 72 -6.40 -6.15 -12.93
C ALA A 72 -5.83 -7.08 -14.02
N ILE A 73 -4.86 -7.92 -13.67
CA ILE A 73 -4.28 -8.93 -14.57
C ILE A 73 -5.34 -9.95 -14.99
N TYR A 74 -6.13 -10.48 -14.04
CA TYR A 74 -7.21 -11.44 -14.33
C TYR A 74 -8.23 -10.84 -15.31
N ARG A 75 -8.69 -9.62 -15.06
CA ARG A 75 -9.64 -8.92 -15.93
C ARG A 75 -9.06 -8.68 -17.32
N PHE A 76 -7.77 -8.35 -17.41
CA PHE A 76 -7.06 -8.17 -18.67
C PHE A 76 -7.02 -9.47 -19.47
N ILE A 77 -6.58 -10.58 -18.87
CA ILE A 77 -6.54 -11.90 -19.52
C ILE A 77 -7.93 -12.32 -20.00
N ARG A 78 -8.96 -12.13 -19.16
CA ARG A 78 -10.34 -12.43 -19.52
C ARG A 78 -10.83 -11.59 -20.69
N SER A 79 -10.48 -10.30 -20.75
CA SER A 79 -10.82 -9.42 -21.87
C SER A 79 -10.11 -9.80 -23.16
N VAL A 80 -8.87 -10.30 -23.08
CA VAL A 80 -8.12 -10.76 -24.25
C VAL A 80 -8.67 -12.07 -24.78
N ARG A 81 -9.04 -13.03 -23.90
CA ARG A 81 -9.66 -14.31 -24.30
C ARG A 81 -11.06 -14.19 -24.92
N LYS A 82 -11.77 -13.09 -24.65
CA LYS A 82 -13.13 -12.84 -25.15
C LYS A 82 -13.16 -12.14 -26.52
N ASN A 83 -12.02 -11.62 -26.96
CA ASN A 83 -11.78 -11.06 -28.30
C ASN A 83 -11.14 -12.13 -29.18
#